data_AF-A0A853BCT3-F1
#
_entry.id   AF-A0A853BCT3-F1
#
_cell.length_a   1.000
_cell.length_b   1.000
_cell.length_c   1.000
_cell.angle_alpha   90.00
_cell.angle_beta   90.00
_cell.angle_gamma   90.00
#
_symmetry.space_group_name_H-M   'P 1'
#
loop_
_entity.id
_entity.type
_entity.pdbx_description
1 polymer ?
#
loop_
_entity_poly.entity_id
_entity_poly.type
_entity_poly.pdbx_seq_one_letter_code
_entity_poly.pdbx_strand_id
1 'polypeptide(L)'
;MYPEFEHAAATGLRRYVGTVAEELGCSGEAYYAHLDPPPAYAYLALDDRLPDHPGQDTALVWNEYDGWGVVTESLTGHELSVVCHLGGELLPPPEAVAKFVGEVFAGQRFDGGPVGTTDGARLRRHLATYAIPYQGTVAHRPGRPVEQVRRRPTR
;
A
#
# COMPACT_ATOMS: atom_id res chain seq x y z
N MET A 1 -23.16 18.08 -0.56
CA MET A 1 -22.15 17.01 -0.59
C MET A 1 -22.89 15.72 -0.29
N TYR A 2 -22.77 14.74 -1.16
CA TYR A 2 -23.62 13.56 -1.19
C TYR A 2 -22.96 12.43 -0.36
N PRO A 3 -23.48 12.06 0.81
CA PRO A 3 -22.85 11.10 1.73
C PRO A 3 -22.57 9.73 1.11
N GLU A 4 -23.28 9.37 0.04
CA GLU A 4 -23.04 8.15 -0.74
C GLU A 4 -21.70 8.14 -1.48
N PHE A 5 -21.18 9.30 -1.92
CA PHE A 5 -19.88 9.39 -2.58
C PHE A 5 -18.73 9.25 -1.59
N GLU A 6 -18.93 9.65 -0.33
CA GLU A 6 -17.95 9.54 0.74
C GLU A 6 -17.75 8.07 1.13
N HIS A 7 -18.85 7.33 1.26
CA HIS A 7 -18.79 5.89 1.50
C HIS A 7 -18.14 5.12 0.33
N ALA A 8 -18.48 5.50 -0.92
CA ALA A 8 -17.85 4.92 -2.10
C ALA A 8 -16.35 5.23 -2.16
N ALA A 9 -15.94 6.48 -1.92
CA ALA A 9 -14.53 6.86 -1.90
C ALA A 9 -13.74 6.12 -0.81
N ALA A 10 -14.30 5.98 0.40
CA ALA A 10 -13.64 5.25 1.49
C ALA A 10 -13.47 3.75 1.15
N THR A 11 -14.50 3.15 0.56
CA THR A 11 -14.44 1.77 0.04
C THR A 11 -13.41 1.64 -1.07
N GLY A 12 -13.37 2.60 -1.98
CA GLY A 12 -12.44 2.65 -3.10
C GLY A 12 -10.98 2.78 -2.65
N LEU A 13 -10.70 3.60 -1.63
CA LEU A 13 -9.36 3.70 -1.04
C LEU A 13 -8.90 2.36 -0.47
N ARG A 14 -9.75 1.70 0.33
CA ARG A 14 -9.42 0.38 0.90
C ARG A 14 -9.17 -0.67 -0.18
N ARG A 15 -9.98 -0.67 -1.24
CA ARG A 15 -9.79 -1.58 -2.38
C ARG A 15 -8.49 -1.28 -3.13
N TYR A 16 -8.22 -0.01 -3.42
CA TYR A 16 -6.99 0.39 -4.09
C TYR A 16 -5.75 -0.03 -3.30
N VAL A 17 -5.70 0.26 -1.99
CA VAL A 17 -4.60 -0.16 -1.12
C VAL A 17 -4.51 -1.68 -1.02
N GLY A 18 -5.65 -2.37 -0.98
CA GLY A 18 -5.70 -3.83 -1.03
C GLY A 18 -5.07 -4.40 -2.30
N THR A 19 -5.38 -3.85 -3.48
CA THR A 19 -4.75 -4.27 -4.74
C THR A 19 -3.25 -3.97 -4.75
N VAL A 20 -2.81 -2.83 -4.19
CA VAL A 20 -1.37 -2.55 -4.03
C VAL A 20 -0.69 -3.60 -3.14
N ALA A 21 -1.33 -4.00 -2.03
CA ALA A 21 -0.82 -5.06 -1.16
C ALA A 21 -0.71 -6.41 -1.89
N GLU A 22 -1.71 -6.75 -2.70
CA GLU A 22 -1.71 -7.97 -3.52
C GLU A 22 -0.58 -7.97 -4.55
N GLU A 23 -0.35 -6.86 -5.24
CA GLU A 23 0.75 -6.70 -6.21
C GLU A 23 2.13 -6.78 -5.55
N LEU A 24 2.26 -6.29 -4.32
CA LEU A 24 3.48 -6.43 -3.51
C LEU A 24 3.68 -7.86 -2.96
N GLY A 25 2.67 -8.73 -3.08
CA GLY A 25 2.72 -10.09 -2.54
C GLY A 25 2.58 -10.16 -1.02
N CYS A 26 2.17 -9.06 -0.36
CA CYS A 26 1.92 -9.02 1.08
C CYS A 26 0.68 -9.88 1.40
N SER A 27 0.83 -10.90 2.24
CA SER A 27 -0.29 -11.76 2.63
C SER A 27 -1.03 -11.19 3.85
N GLY A 28 -2.18 -10.53 3.64
CA GLY A 28 -3.14 -10.19 4.71
C GLY A 28 -3.24 -8.71 5.08
N GLU A 29 -4.15 -8.41 6.02
CA GLU A 29 -4.63 -7.08 6.45
C GLU A 29 -3.58 -6.17 7.15
N ALA A 30 -2.31 -6.23 6.76
CA ALA A 30 -1.25 -5.38 7.30
C ALA A 30 -1.27 -3.96 6.71
N TYR A 31 -2.46 -3.44 6.41
CA TYR A 31 -2.65 -2.08 5.94
C TYR A 31 -3.77 -1.37 6.70
N TYR A 32 -3.59 -0.06 6.87
CA TYR A 32 -4.58 0.84 7.43
C TYR A 32 -4.89 1.91 6.39
N ALA A 33 -6.17 2.21 6.17
CA ALA A 33 -6.60 3.25 5.25
C ALA A 33 -7.83 3.99 5.77
N HIS A 34 -7.76 5.32 5.80
CA HIS A 34 -8.87 6.20 6.15
C HIS A 34 -8.99 7.35 5.15
N LEU A 35 -10.24 7.74 4.90
CA LEU A 35 -10.56 8.87 4.04
C LEU A 35 -10.88 10.13 4.86
N ASP A 36 -11.61 9.96 5.96
CA ASP A 36 -12.11 11.05 6.78
C ASP A 36 -11.89 10.76 8.28
N PRO A 37 -11.64 11.79 9.11
CA PRO A 37 -11.47 13.20 8.70
C PRO A 37 -10.21 13.41 7.84
N PRO A 38 -10.18 14.44 6.97
CA PRO A 38 -8.98 14.77 6.23
C PRO A 38 -7.79 15.04 7.17
N PRO A 39 -6.56 14.67 6.76
CA PRO A 39 -6.22 14.15 5.45
C PRO A 39 -6.52 12.66 5.25
N ALA A 40 -6.90 12.29 4.03
CA ALA A 40 -6.95 10.89 3.65
C ALA A 40 -5.54 10.27 3.65
N TYR A 41 -5.41 9.07 4.20
CA TYR A 41 -4.12 8.42 4.43
C TYR A 41 -4.22 6.90 4.35
N ALA A 42 -3.15 6.28 3.88
CA ALA A 42 -2.94 4.84 3.97
C ALA A 42 -1.52 4.51 4.43
N TYR A 43 -1.41 3.40 5.14
CA TYR A 43 -0.17 2.79 5.60
C TYR A 43 -0.22 1.31 5.27
N LEU A 44 0.89 0.76 4.81
CA LEU A 44 1.06 -0.64 4.51
C LEU A 44 2.45 -1.07 4.99
N ALA A 45 2.51 -2.02 5.91
CA ALA A 45 3.78 -2.56 6.38
C ALA A 45 4.40 -3.46 5.30
N LEU A 46 5.70 -3.30 5.07
CA LEU A 46 6.46 -4.12 4.14
C LEU A 46 7.27 -5.15 4.94
N ASP A 47 7.37 -6.37 4.43
CA ASP A 47 8.03 -7.48 5.14
C ASP A 47 9.56 -7.34 5.15
N ASP A 48 10.11 -6.64 4.15
CA ASP A 48 11.55 -6.46 3.98
C ASP A 48 12.04 -5.14 4.61
N ARG A 49 13.35 -5.09 4.89
CA ARG A 49 14.03 -3.88 5.36
C ARG A 49 14.93 -3.32 4.28
N LEU A 50 15.05 -2.00 4.23
CA LEU A 50 15.94 -1.36 3.27
C LEU A 50 17.40 -1.71 3.58
N PRO A 51 18.24 -1.98 2.57
CA PRO A 51 19.65 -2.28 2.76
C PRO A 51 20.43 -1.20 3.53
N ASP A 52 20.07 0.07 3.31
CA ASP A 52 20.69 1.22 3.99
C ASP A 52 20.14 1.45 5.42
N HIS A 53 19.04 0.80 5.78
CA HIS A 53 18.37 0.91 7.09
C HIS A 53 18.01 -0.47 7.70
N PRO A 54 18.98 -1.38 7.90
CA PRO A 54 18.70 -2.77 8.29
C PRO A 54 18.08 -2.94 9.69
N GLY A 55 18.13 -1.90 10.52
CA GLY A 55 17.57 -1.87 11.87
C GLY A 55 16.18 -1.24 11.97
N GLN A 56 15.60 -0.78 10.86
CA GLN A 56 14.30 -0.13 10.81
C GLN A 56 13.35 -0.95 9.95
N ASP A 57 12.12 -1.14 10.42
CA ASP A 57 11.09 -1.73 9.59
C ASP A 57 10.70 -0.74 8.50
N THR A 58 10.14 -1.22 7.40
CA THR A 58 9.76 -0.35 6.29
C THR A 58 8.28 -0.43 6.06
N ALA A 59 7.74 0.69 5.61
CA ALA A 59 6.35 0.79 5.24
C ALA A 59 6.19 1.62 3.99
N LEU A 60 5.09 1.39 3.32
CA LEU A 60 4.60 2.20 2.23
C LEU A 60 3.48 3.09 2.80
N VAL A 61 3.62 4.39 2.62
CA VAL A 61 2.60 5.37 3.04
C VAL A 61 2.04 6.10 1.84
N TRP A 62 0.78 6.46 1.96
CA TRP A 62 0.10 7.32 1.02
C TRP A 62 -0.65 8.40 1.77
N ASN A 63 -0.64 9.62 1.26
CA ASN A 63 -1.60 10.62 1.67
C ASN A 63 -2.07 11.48 0.49
N GLU A 64 -3.21 12.16 0.67
CA GLU A 64 -3.85 12.92 -0.41
C GLU A 64 -3.07 14.16 -0.91
N TYR A 65 -1.95 14.50 -0.27
CA TYR A 65 -1.08 15.61 -0.67
C TYR A 65 0.24 15.13 -1.28
N ASP A 66 0.85 14.11 -0.70
CA ASP A 66 2.20 13.69 -1.06
C ASP A 66 2.20 12.47 -1.99
N GLY A 67 1.09 11.75 -2.07
CA GLY A 67 0.99 10.48 -2.80
C GLY A 67 1.79 9.38 -2.12
N TRP A 68 2.26 8.40 -2.89
CA TRP A 68 3.01 7.27 -2.37
C TRP A 68 4.46 7.61 -2.02
N GLY A 69 4.90 7.14 -0.85
CA GLY A 69 6.29 7.19 -0.43
C GLY A 69 6.69 5.98 0.42
N VAL A 70 7.96 5.62 0.35
CA VAL A 70 8.56 4.60 1.23
C VAL A 70 9.08 5.31 2.47
N VAL A 71 8.75 4.76 3.64
CA VAL A 71 9.22 5.23 4.93
C VAL A 71 9.95 4.13 5.68
N THR A 72 10.85 4.53 6.57
CA THR A 72 11.36 3.67 7.64
C THR A 72 10.66 3.99 8.94
N GLU A 73 10.35 2.95 9.72
CA GLU A 73 9.77 3.05 11.06
C GLU A 73 10.83 2.68 12.10
N SER A 74 11.07 3.60 13.04
CA SER A 74 11.96 3.33 14.16
C SER A 74 11.28 2.44 15.21
N LEU A 75 11.90 1.30 15.53
CA LEU A 75 11.44 0.32 16.52
C LEU A 75 11.23 0.90 17.95
N THR A 76 11.87 2.02 18.26
CA THR A 76 11.86 2.61 19.61
C THR A 76 10.99 3.86 19.75
N GLY A 77 10.46 4.38 18.63
CA GLY A 77 9.77 5.68 18.63
C GLY A 77 8.53 5.77 17.75
N HIS A 78 8.23 4.77 16.92
CA HIS A 78 7.13 4.79 15.94
C HIS A 78 7.14 6.03 15.02
N GLU A 79 8.30 6.67 14.89
CA GLU A 79 8.49 7.81 14.01
C GLU A 79 8.76 7.29 12.60
N LEU A 80 7.96 7.78 11.66
CA LEU A 80 8.09 7.47 10.24
C LEU A 80 9.00 8.50 9.59
N SER A 81 10.06 8.03 8.95
CA SER A 81 10.98 8.87 8.17
C SER A 81 10.83 8.55 6.69
N VAL A 82 10.45 9.55 5.88
CA VAL A 82 10.33 9.38 4.43
C VAL A 82 11.70 9.19 3.80
N VAL A 83 11.86 8.09 3.06
CA VAL A 83 13.05 7.77 2.28
C VAL A 83 12.94 8.40 0.90
N CYS A 84 11.82 8.19 0.22
CA CYS A 84 11.55 8.76 -1.10
C CYS A 84 10.06 8.73 -1.42
N HIS A 85 9.65 9.58 -2.38
CA HIS A 85 8.33 9.54 -3.00
C HIS A 85 8.41 8.97 -4.42
N LEU A 86 7.33 8.31 -4.84
CA LEU A 86 7.14 7.94 -6.24
C LEU A 86 6.95 9.21 -7.11
N GLY A 87 6.15 10.16 -6.61
CA GLY A 87 5.84 11.41 -7.31
C GLY A 87 4.96 11.24 -8.55
N GLY A 88 4.64 12.37 -9.20
CA GLY A 88 3.90 12.42 -10.47
C GLY A 88 2.38 12.27 -10.37
N GLU A 89 1.88 11.22 -9.72
CA GLU A 89 0.44 10.95 -9.58
C GLU A 89 0.09 10.51 -8.16
N LEU A 90 -1.08 10.91 -7.66
CA LEU A 90 -1.57 10.47 -6.35
C LEU A 90 -2.02 9.02 -6.35
N LEU A 91 -2.78 8.60 -7.36
CA LEU A 91 -3.34 7.25 -7.46
C LEU A 91 -2.83 6.55 -8.73
N PRO A 92 -1.51 6.33 -8.84
CA PRO A 92 -0.95 5.59 -9.96
C PRO A 92 -1.49 4.15 -9.99
N PRO A 93 -1.39 3.44 -11.13
CA PRO A 93 -1.77 2.04 -11.20
C PRO A 93 -1.06 1.20 -10.11
N PRO A 94 -1.73 0.24 -9.44
CA PRO A 94 -1.13 -0.55 -8.36
C PRO A 94 0.18 -1.24 -8.74
N GLU A 95 0.30 -1.72 -9.97
CA GLU A 95 1.52 -2.34 -10.49
C GLU A 95 2.71 -1.36 -10.59
N ALA A 96 2.44 -0.07 -10.80
CA ALA A 96 3.46 0.97 -10.80
C ALA A 96 3.99 1.23 -9.39
N VAL A 97 3.11 1.16 -8.37
CA VAL A 97 3.49 1.26 -6.96
C VAL A 97 4.35 0.06 -6.55
N ALA A 98 3.96 -1.16 -6.92
CA ALA A 98 4.72 -2.35 -6.61
C ALA A 98 6.10 -2.34 -7.29
N LYS A 99 6.17 -1.91 -8.56
CA LYS A 99 7.43 -1.73 -9.28
C LYS A 99 8.33 -0.70 -8.59
N PHE A 100 7.77 0.44 -8.20
CA PHE A 100 8.47 1.48 -7.46
C PHE A 100 9.12 0.94 -6.18
N VAL A 101 8.36 0.21 -5.36
CA VAL A 101 8.90 -0.42 -4.14
C VAL A 101 10.05 -1.37 -4.51
N GLY A 102 9.87 -2.26 -5.49
CA GLY A 102 10.93 -3.17 -5.92
C GLY A 102 12.22 -2.45 -6.37
N GLU A 103 12.09 -1.33 -7.07
CA GLU A 103 13.23 -0.50 -7.48
C GLU A 103 13.93 0.17 -6.29
N VAL A 104 13.18 0.65 -5.29
CA VAL A 104 13.75 1.20 -4.04
C VAL A 104 14.54 0.14 -3.29
N PHE A 105 14.00 -1.09 -3.15
CA PHE A 105 14.72 -2.20 -2.51
C PHE A 105 15.94 -2.67 -3.30
N ALA A 106 15.96 -2.46 -4.62
CA ALA A 106 17.14 -2.69 -5.47
C ALA A 106 18.19 -1.57 -5.35
N GLY A 107 17.95 -0.53 -4.55
CA GLY A 107 18.86 0.60 -4.34
C GLY A 107 18.76 1.70 -5.40
N GLN A 108 17.70 1.69 -6.22
CA GLN A 108 17.44 2.77 -7.17
C GLN A 108 17.08 4.04 -6.40
N ARG A 109 17.66 5.18 -6.81
CA ARG A 109 17.30 6.49 -6.26
C ARG A 109 16.11 7.08 -6.99
N PHE A 110 15.21 7.67 -6.22
CA PHE A 110 14.05 8.41 -6.70
C PHE A 110 14.17 9.86 -6.25
N ASP A 111 14.18 10.77 -7.23
CA ASP A 111 14.15 12.20 -7.00
C ASP A 111 12.70 12.75 -7.07
N GLY A 112 11.71 11.85 -6.97
CA GLY A 112 10.30 12.19 -6.91
C GLY A 112 10.01 13.03 -5.67
N GLY A 113 9.42 14.20 -5.88
CA GLY A 113 8.87 15.03 -4.81
C GLY A 113 7.43 14.63 -4.47
N PRO A 114 6.88 15.18 -3.36
CA PRO A 114 5.45 15.07 -3.08
C PRO A 114 4.64 15.60 -4.27
N VAL A 115 3.51 14.96 -4.56
CA VAL A 115 2.67 15.32 -5.73
C VAL A 115 2.09 16.74 -5.60
N GLY A 116 1.79 17.19 -4.37
CA GLY A 116 1.35 18.53 -4.05
C GLY A 116 -0.15 18.65 -3.73
N THR A 117 -0.56 19.88 -3.38
CA THR A 117 -1.94 20.19 -2.94
C THR A 117 -2.97 19.79 -4.00
N THR A 118 -3.95 19.01 -3.57
CA THR A 118 -4.95 18.41 -4.46
C THR A 118 -6.35 18.97 -4.20
N ASP A 119 -7.14 19.03 -5.28
CA ASP A 119 -8.59 19.14 -5.18
C ASP A 119 -9.17 17.86 -4.56
N GLY A 120 -9.44 17.90 -3.25
CA GLY A 120 -9.96 16.77 -2.49
C GLY A 120 -11.28 16.20 -3.02
N ALA A 121 -12.08 16.98 -3.76
CA ALA A 121 -13.29 16.49 -4.41
C ALA A 121 -12.96 15.65 -5.66
N ARG A 122 -11.98 16.09 -6.47
CA ARG A 122 -11.48 15.32 -7.62
C ARG A 122 -10.89 13.98 -7.16
N LEU A 123 -10.11 13.99 -6.08
CA LEU A 123 -9.54 12.77 -5.50
C LEU A 123 -10.63 11.81 -5.04
N ARG A 124 -11.60 12.27 -4.25
CA ARG A 124 -12.72 11.43 -3.78
C ARG A 124 -13.50 10.81 -4.94
N ARG A 125 -13.73 11.57 -6.01
CA ARG A 125 -14.37 11.05 -7.23
C ARG A 125 -13.55 9.94 -7.90
N HIS A 126 -12.23 10.11 -7.96
CA HIS A 126 -11.33 9.09 -8.52
C HIS A 126 -11.27 7.86 -7.60
N LEU A 127 -11.18 8.02 -6.28
CA LEU A 127 -11.25 6.90 -5.33
C LEU A 127 -12.55 6.12 -5.47
N ALA A 128 -13.69 6.80 -5.62
CA ALA A 128 -14.98 6.14 -5.80
C ALA A 128 -15.05 5.22 -7.04
N THR A 129 -14.18 5.39 -8.06
CA THR A 129 -14.14 4.45 -9.19
C THR A 129 -13.57 3.09 -8.81
N TYR A 130 -12.69 3.04 -7.80
CA TYR A 130 -12.17 1.79 -7.23
C TYR A 130 -13.19 1.07 -6.33
N ALA A 131 -14.29 1.72 -5.96
CA ALA A 131 -15.33 1.12 -5.12
C ALA A 131 -16.10 0.01 -5.84
N ILE A 132 -16.13 0.06 -7.17
CA ILE A 132 -16.77 -0.94 -8.03
C ILE A 132 -15.94 -2.22 -7.94
N PRO A 133 -16.55 -3.38 -7.65
CA PRO A 133 -15.81 -4.63 -7.61
C PRO A 133 -15.12 -4.89 -8.95
N TYR A 134 -13.79 -4.89 -8.94
CA TYR A 134 -13.00 -5.49 -9.99
C TYR A 134 -13.40 -6.97 -10.07
N GLN A 135 -14.22 -7.34 -11.06
CA GLN A 135 -14.49 -8.75 -11.38
C GLN A 135 -13.30 -9.33 -12.17
N GLY A 136 -12.08 -9.02 -11.74
CA GLY A 136 -10.86 -9.58 -12.30
C GLY A 136 -10.74 -11.03 -11.89
N THR A 137 -10.55 -11.89 -12.88
CA THR A 137 -10.32 -13.32 -12.69
C THR A 137 -9.21 -13.54 -11.65
N VAL A 138 -9.58 -14.09 -10.50
CA VAL A 138 -8.63 -14.63 -9.54
C VAL A 138 -7.91 -15.76 -10.27
N ALA A 139 -6.73 -15.48 -10.81
CA ALA A 139 -5.85 -16.51 -11.31
C ALA A 139 -5.43 -17.31 -10.08
N HIS A 140 -6.11 -18.45 -9.89
CA HIS A 140 -5.83 -19.40 -8.82
C HIS A 140 -4.37 -19.85 -8.93
N ARG A 141 -3.46 -19.17 -8.23
CA ARG A 141 -2.08 -19.64 -8.06
C ARG A 141 -2.18 -20.96 -7.28
N PRO A 142 -1.76 -22.11 -7.85
CA PRO A 142 -1.83 -23.36 -7.12
C PRO A 142 -0.96 -23.23 -5.86
N GLY A 143 -1.60 -23.35 -4.69
CA GLY A 143 -0.92 -23.32 -3.40
C GLY A 143 0.17 -24.38 -3.35
N ARG A 144 1.34 -24.02 -2.80
CA ARG A 144 2.41 -24.99 -2.53
C ARG A 144 1.84 -26.13 -1.68
N PRO A 145 2.21 -27.41 -1.95
CA PRO A 145 1.78 -28.51 -1.11
C PRO A 145 2.35 -28.31 0.29
N VAL A 146 1.47 -28.26 1.29
CA VAL A 146 1.87 -28.30 2.70
C VAL A 146 2.40 -29.70 2.95
N GLU A 147 3.70 -29.82 3.22
CA GLU A 147 4.34 -31.09 3.55
C GLU A 147 3.73 -31.63 4.85
N GLN A 148 2.88 -32.66 4.74
CA GLN A 148 2.24 -33.29 5.88
C GLN A 148 3.31 -33.96 6.76
N VAL A 149 3.56 -33.35 7.91
CA VAL A 149 4.33 -33.95 9.01
C VAL A 149 3.65 -35.26 9.42
N ARG A 150 4.25 -36.38 9.01
CA ARG A 150 3.83 -37.72 9.38
C ARG A 150 3.94 -37.88 10.90
N ARG A 151 2.82 -37.88 11.60
CA ARG A 151 2.76 -38.30 13.01
C ARG A 151 3.02 -39.81 13.07
N ARG A 152 4.12 -40.21 13.71
CA ARG A 152 4.35 -41.61 14.10
C ARG A 152 3.32 -42.00 15.18
N PRO A 153 2.75 -43.22 15.12
CA PRO A 153 1.96 -43.73 16.22
C PRO A 153 2.87 -44.19 17.36
N THR A 154 2.60 -43.70 18.57
CA THR A 154 3.13 -44.27 19.81
C THR A 154 2.23 -45.42 20.26
N ARG A 155 2.82 -46.61 20.23
CA ARG A 155 2.56 -47.88 20.93
C ARG A 155 1.20 -48.12 21.59
#